data_AF-A0A7J8CXA2-F1
#
_entry.id   AF-A0A7J8CXA2-F1
#
_cell.length_a   1.000
_cell.length_b   1.000
_cell.length_c   1.000
_cell.angle_alpha   90.00
_cell.angle_beta   90.00
_cell.angle_gamma   90.00
#
_symmetry.space_group_name_H-M   'P 1'
#
loop_
_entity.id
_entity.type
_entity.pdbx_description
1 polymer ?
#
loop_
_entity_poly.entity_id
_entity_poly.type
_entity_poly.pdbx_seq_one_letter_code
_entity_poly.pdbx_strand_id
1 'polypeptide(L)'
;MCRRTGSGPVTIALDSLSWLLLHLPCTILCQTLHALSHQDSRHDDSSPVEHMHVLGLLHEELHGPGPVEALSTLAQTEVTLSGTGGHTLAHILYRRPQQHPTHKTQWFSILPDFSLDLQGESPLKSQPHSDPHIPRMDPTTHLTFNLQLSKKEKEAKDSLTLPFQFSSEKQQALLCHGLGQATSHIFYEPDAYDDLDQEDPDDDLDI
;
A
#
# COMPACT_ATOMS: atom_id res chain seq x y z
N MET A 1 -0.86 6.23 -45.14
CA MET A 1 -1.67 5.12 -44.59
C MET A 1 -0.76 3.92 -44.37
N CYS A 2 -0.09 3.85 -43.22
CA CYS A 2 0.82 2.74 -42.91
C CYS A 2 0.03 1.59 -42.31
N ARG A 3 -0.07 0.47 -43.02
CA ARG A 3 -0.58 -0.79 -42.46
C ARG A 3 0.44 -1.32 -41.46
N ARG A 4 0.04 -1.46 -40.19
CA ARG A 4 0.83 -2.21 -39.19
C ARG A 4 0.81 -3.68 -39.57
N THR A 5 1.99 -4.23 -39.83
CA THR A 5 2.24 -5.67 -39.91
C THR A 5 2.88 -6.10 -38.59
N GLY A 6 2.06 -6.52 -37.63
CA GLY A 6 2.52 -7.07 -36.35
C GLY A 6 1.40 -7.07 -35.31
N SER A 7 1.14 -8.23 -34.71
CA SER A 7 0.35 -8.37 -33.48
C SER A 7 1.28 -7.99 -32.32
N GLY A 8 1.01 -6.83 -31.72
CA GLY A 8 1.74 -6.31 -30.58
C GLY A 8 0.79 -5.50 -29.71
N PRO A 9 1.15 -5.23 -28.45
CA PRO A 9 0.26 -4.53 -27.53
C PRO A 9 -0.18 -3.18 -28.11
N VAL A 10 -1.48 -2.89 -28.02
CA VAL A 10 -2.07 -1.64 -28.51
C VAL A 10 -2.36 -0.75 -27.32
N THR A 11 -1.78 0.45 -27.30
CA THR A 11 -2.09 1.46 -26.27
C THR A 11 -3.05 2.51 -26.83
N ILE A 12 -4.18 2.68 -26.16
CA ILE A 12 -5.14 3.77 -26.40
C ILE A 12 -4.84 4.86 -25.37
N ALA A 13 -4.47 6.05 -25.85
CA ALA A 13 -4.24 7.22 -25.01
C ALA A 13 -5.46 8.16 -25.09
N LEU A 14 -6.05 8.46 -23.94
CA LEU A 14 -7.16 9.38 -23.75
C LEU A 14 -6.64 10.64 -23.09
N ASP A 15 -6.65 11.74 -23.84
CA ASP A 15 -6.11 13.04 -23.41
C ASP A 15 -6.86 13.65 -22.22
N SER A 16 -8.14 13.34 -22.03
CA SER A 16 -8.89 13.80 -20.85
C SER A 16 -10.08 12.91 -20.51
N LEU A 17 -9.94 12.11 -19.45
CA LEU A 17 -11.06 11.42 -18.81
C LEU A 17 -12.00 12.40 -18.12
N SER A 18 -11.49 13.56 -17.70
CA SER A 18 -12.31 14.61 -17.09
C SER A 18 -13.40 15.12 -18.02
N TRP A 19 -13.09 15.30 -19.31
CA TRP A 19 -14.09 15.69 -20.28
C TRP A 19 -15.20 14.63 -20.42
N LEU A 20 -14.85 13.34 -20.39
CA LEU A 20 -15.82 12.24 -20.46
C LEU A 20 -16.69 12.18 -19.21
N LEU A 21 -16.11 12.35 -18.01
CA LEU A 21 -16.86 12.39 -16.75
C LEU A 21 -17.87 13.56 -16.68
N LEU A 22 -17.62 14.65 -17.40
CA LEU A 22 -18.56 15.78 -17.48
C LEU A 22 -19.78 15.48 -18.38
N HIS A 23 -19.67 14.54 -19.32
CA HIS A 23 -20.70 14.28 -20.33
C HIS A 23 -21.35 12.90 -20.20
N LEU A 24 -20.72 11.98 -19.47
CA LEU A 24 -21.16 10.60 -19.29
C LEU A 24 -21.21 10.24 -17.80
N PRO A 25 -22.16 9.41 -17.36
CA PRO A 25 -22.14 8.87 -16.01
C PRO A 25 -20.85 8.09 -15.74
N CYS A 26 -20.26 8.27 -14.55
CA CYS A 26 -19.02 7.59 -14.14
C CYS A 26 -19.12 6.07 -14.32
N THR A 27 -20.27 5.47 -14.01
CA THR A 27 -20.51 4.02 -14.17
C THR A 27 -20.34 3.55 -15.62
N ILE A 28 -20.84 4.31 -16.60
CA ILE A 28 -20.72 3.99 -18.02
C ILE A 28 -19.28 4.10 -18.47
N LEU A 29 -18.57 5.14 -18.03
CA LEU A 29 -17.15 5.31 -18.33
C LEU A 29 -16.32 4.15 -17.77
N CYS A 30 -16.51 3.81 -16.50
CA CYS A 30 -15.86 2.70 -15.82
C CYS A 30 -16.09 1.36 -16.54
N GLN A 31 -17.34 1.06 -16.91
CA GLN A 31 -17.69 -0.15 -17.65
C GLN A 31 -17.03 -0.19 -19.04
N THR A 32 -16.99 0.95 -19.73
CA THR A 32 -16.39 1.05 -21.07
C THR A 32 -14.87 0.83 -20.99
N LEU A 33 -14.19 1.49 -20.05
CA LEU A 33 -12.75 1.33 -19.84
C LEU A 33 -12.40 -0.11 -19.46
N HIS A 34 -13.18 -0.72 -18.56
CA HIS A 34 -13.01 -2.13 -18.19
C HIS A 34 -13.23 -3.09 -19.37
N ALA A 35 -14.24 -2.84 -20.21
CA ALA A 35 -14.51 -3.67 -21.39
C ALA A 35 -13.38 -3.56 -22.43
N LEU A 36 -12.82 -2.37 -22.62
CA LEU A 36 -11.67 -2.15 -23.51
C LEU A 36 -10.41 -2.87 -23.02
N SER A 37 -10.16 -2.90 -21.71
CA SER A 37 -8.98 -3.57 -21.16
C SER A 37 -9.12 -5.10 -21.08
N HIS A 38 -10.35 -5.64 -21.17
CA HIS A 38 -10.65 -7.08 -21.05
C HIS A 38 -11.24 -7.69 -22.34
N GLN A 39 -11.09 -7.03 -23.48
CA GLN A 39 -11.69 -7.47 -24.75
C GLN A 39 -11.09 -8.78 -25.31
N ASP A 40 -10.14 -9.39 -24.59
CA ASP A 40 -9.34 -10.57 -24.99
C ASP A 40 -9.93 -11.95 -24.63
N SER A 41 -11.13 -12.07 -24.07
CA SER A 41 -11.61 -13.38 -23.56
C SER A 41 -12.55 -14.18 -24.48
N ARG A 42 -12.84 -13.71 -25.71
CA ARG A 42 -13.78 -14.42 -26.60
C ARG A 42 -13.41 -14.37 -28.09
N HIS A 43 -12.40 -15.13 -28.53
CA HIS A 43 -12.46 -15.81 -29.83
C HIS A 43 -11.31 -16.84 -30.05
N ASP A 44 -11.69 -18.11 -30.21
CA ASP A 44 -11.20 -19.12 -31.17
C ASP A 44 -9.68 -19.19 -31.51
N ASP A 45 -8.95 -19.96 -30.71
CA ASP A 45 -7.83 -20.89 -30.99
C ASP A 45 -6.78 -20.64 -32.10
N SER A 46 -6.60 -19.44 -32.68
CA SER A 46 -5.58 -19.27 -33.74
C SER A 46 -4.88 -17.92 -33.89
N SER A 47 -5.09 -16.95 -33.00
CA SER A 47 -4.39 -15.66 -33.05
C SER A 47 -3.73 -15.26 -31.72
N PRO A 48 -2.53 -14.65 -31.75
CA PRO A 48 -1.90 -14.09 -30.56
C PRO A 48 -2.78 -13.01 -29.92
N VAL A 49 -3.02 -13.15 -28.61
CA VAL A 49 -3.83 -12.28 -27.76
C VAL A 49 -3.28 -10.84 -27.81
N GLU A 50 -4.05 -9.92 -28.38
CA GLU A 50 -3.68 -8.50 -28.49
C GLU A 50 -4.01 -7.77 -27.19
N HIS A 51 -3.04 -7.73 -26.27
CA HIS A 51 -3.20 -7.02 -25.00
C HIS A 51 -3.43 -5.52 -25.27
N MET A 52 -4.62 -5.03 -24.90
CA MET A 52 -4.97 -3.62 -24.97
C MET A 52 -4.62 -2.89 -23.67
N HIS A 53 -3.84 -1.82 -23.78
CA HIS A 53 -3.54 -0.91 -22.68
C HIS A 53 -4.32 0.39 -22.86
N VAL A 54 -4.91 0.90 -21.78
CA VAL A 54 -5.59 2.19 -21.78
C VAL A 54 -4.84 3.14 -20.85
N LEU A 55 -4.41 4.27 -21.38
CA LEU A 55 -3.82 5.38 -20.64
C LEU A 55 -4.77 6.55 -20.68
N GLY A 56 -5.13 7.11 -19.53
CA GLY A 56 -6.04 8.26 -19.46
C GLY A 56 -5.53 9.31 -18.48
N LEU A 57 -5.63 10.58 -18.88
CA LEU A 57 -5.33 11.71 -18.01
C LEU A 57 -6.60 12.15 -17.27
N LEU A 58 -6.51 12.26 -15.94
CA LEU A 58 -7.58 12.73 -15.08
C LEU A 58 -7.12 13.98 -14.32
N HIS A 59 -7.94 15.02 -14.33
CA HIS A 59 -7.76 16.23 -13.53
C HIS A 59 -8.59 16.10 -12.24
N GLU A 60 -7.94 15.75 -11.13
CA GLU A 60 -8.58 15.49 -9.84
C GLU A 60 -9.36 16.72 -9.33
N GLU A 61 -8.86 17.93 -9.60
CA GLU A 61 -9.46 19.19 -9.16
C GLU A 61 -10.86 19.47 -9.73
N LEU A 62 -11.26 18.76 -10.79
CA LEU A 62 -12.54 18.94 -11.45
C LEU A 62 -13.63 17.98 -10.94
N HIS A 63 -13.29 16.98 -10.12
CA HIS A 63 -14.21 15.91 -9.72
C HIS A 63 -14.25 15.73 -8.19
N GLY A 64 -15.37 15.23 -7.69
CA GLY A 64 -15.46 14.78 -6.31
C GLY A 64 -14.67 13.48 -6.07
N PRO A 65 -14.50 13.07 -4.79
CA PRO A 65 -13.73 11.87 -4.45
C PRO A 65 -14.32 10.59 -5.07
N GLY A 66 -15.65 10.50 -5.20
CA GLY A 66 -16.32 9.30 -5.72
C GLY A 66 -15.88 8.88 -7.14
N PRO A 67 -16.02 9.74 -8.18
CA PRO A 67 -15.55 9.41 -9.52
C PRO A 67 -14.05 9.17 -9.63
N VAL A 68 -13.24 9.92 -8.88
CA VAL A 68 -11.77 9.77 -8.86
C VAL A 68 -11.39 8.40 -8.31
N GLU A 69 -11.95 8.02 -7.16
CA GLU A 69 -11.70 6.72 -6.53
C GLU A 69 -12.20 5.56 -7.41
N ALA A 70 -13.37 5.70 -8.04
CA ALA A 70 -13.89 4.69 -8.96
C ALA A 70 -12.95 4.44 -10.15
N LEU A 71 -12.38 5.49 -10.75
CA LEU A 71 -11.39 5.34 -11.83
C LEU A 71 -10.05 4.82 -11.32
N SER A 72 -9.62 5.27 -10.13
CA SER A 72 -8.41 4.81 -9.46
C SER A 72 -8.43 3.29 -9.24
N THR A 73 -9.55 2.73 -8.75
CA THR A 73 -9.67 1.27 -8.54
C THR A 73 -9.62 0.44 -9.81
N LEU A 74 -9.96 1.01 -10.97
CA LEU A 74 -9.84 0.33 -12.27
C LEU A 74 -8.40 0.31 -12.79
N ALA A 75 -7.56 1.26 -12.36
CA ALA A 75 -6.21 1.41 -12.88
C ALA A 75 -5.23 0.42 -12.23
N GLN A 76 -4.50 -0.33 -13.07
CA GLN A 76 -3.37 -1.15 -12.62
C GLN A 76 -2.17 -0.30 -12.20
N THR A 77 -2.03 0.89 -12.78
CA THR A 77 -1.00 1.85 -12.42
C THR A 77 -1.61 3.23 -12.41
N GLU A 78 -1.40 3.94 -11.32
CA GLU A 78 -1.86 5.31 -11.11
C GLU A 78 -0.64 6.19 -10.88
N VAL A 79 -0.59 7.34 -11.55
CA VAL A 79 0.49 8.31 -11.43
C VAL A 79 -0.11 9.66 -11.09
N THR A 80 0.00 10.05 -9.83
CA THR A 80 -0.45 11.36 -9.34
C THR A 80 0.72 12.33 -9.38
N LEU A 81 0.54 13.43 -10.11
CA LEU A 81 1.55 14.48 -10.26
C LEU A 81 1.24 15.63 -9.30
N SER A 82 2.22 16.02 -8.49
CA SER A 82 2.13 17.18 -7.60
C SER A 82 3.35 18.08 -7.76
N GLY A 83 3.21 19.37 -7.44
CA GLY A 83 4.29 20.35 -7.58
C GLY A 83 4.32 21.30 -6.41
N THR A 84 5.42 21.30 -5.65
CA THR A 84 5.64 22.22 -4.53
C THR A 84 7.08 22.74 -4.59
N GLY A 85 7.26 24.06 -4.65
CA GLY A 85 8.58 24.67 -4.44
C GLY A 85 9.64 24.41 -5.53
N GLY A 86 9.25 24.32 -6.80
CA GLY A 86 10.19 24.26 -7.94
C GLY A 86 10.64 22.86 -8.36
N HIS A 87 10.27 21.84 -7.60
CA HIS A 87 10.40 20.43 -7.99
C HIS A 87 9.02 19.81 -8.22
N THR A 88 8.93 18.89 -9.18
CA THR A 88 7.71 18.12 -9.44
C THR A 88 7.87 16.73 -8.88
N LEU A 89 6.80 16.19 -8.31
CA LEU A 89 6.75 14.91 -7.65
C LEU A 89 5.72 14.03 -8.33
N ALA A 90 6.09 12.79 -8.61
CA ALA A 90 5.19 11.75 -9.07
C ALA A 90 5.02 10.72 -7.96
N HIS A 91 3.78 10.52 -7.51
CA HIS A 91 3.39 9.38 -6.70
C HIS A 91 2.84 8.31 -7.63
N ILE A 92 3.47 7.15 -7.62
CA ILE A 92 3.14 6.04 -8.50
C ILE A 92 2.63 4.89 -7.64
N LEU A 93 1.43 4.42 -7.93
CA LEU A 93 0.81 3.29 -7.28
C LEU A 93 0.66 2.14 -8.29
N TYR A 94 1.30 1.02 -7.99
CA TYR A 94 1.20 -0.21 -8.78
C TYR A 94 0.27 -1.20 -8.08
N ARG A 95 -0.73 -1.68 -8.82
CA ARG A 95 -1.66 -2.72 -8.37
C ARG A 95 -1.44 -3.96 -9.24
N ARG A 96 -0.73 -4.95 -8.72
CA ARG A 96 -0.52 -6.24 -9.40
C ARG A 96 -1.55 -7.26 -8.92
N PRO A 97 -2.10 -8.09 -9.82
CA PRO A 97 -2.97 -9.19 -9.40
C PRO A 97 -2.28 -10.05 -8.35
N GLN A 98 -2.97 -10.34 -7.25
CA GLN A 98 -2.49 -11.20 -6.15
C GLN A 98 -1.30 -10.65 -5.35
N GLN A 99 -0.97 -9.35 -5.45
CA GLN A 99 0.09 -8.72 -4.65
C GLN A 99 -0.43 -7.48 -3.94
N HIS A 100 0.20 -7.15 -2.81
CA HIS A 100 -0.04 -5.89 -2.11
C HIS A 100 0.31 -4.70 -3.03
N PRO A 101 -0.52 -3.64 -3.08
CA PRO A 101 -0.20 -2.46 -3.86
C PRO A 101 1.16 -1.85 -3.46
N THR A 102 1.99 -1.53 -4.43
CA THR A 102 3.32 -0.94 -4.18
C THR A 102 3.30 0.55 -4.50
N HIS A 103 3.76 1.37 -3.55
CA HIS A 103 3.95 2.81 -3.74
C HIS A 103 5.40 3.15 -4.09
N LYS A 104 5.57 4.03 -5.06
CA LYS A 104 6.86 4.64 -5.42
C LYS A 104 6.69 6.14 -5.53
N THR A 105 7.66 6.89 -5.04
CA THR A 105 7.69 8.35 -5.14
C THR A 105 8.93 8.76 -5.92
N GLN A 106 8.76 9.61 -6.94
CA GLN A 106 9.84 10.02 -7.80
C GLN A 106 9.82 11.53 -8.05
N TRP A 107 10.95 12.19 -7.77
CA TRP A 107 11.15 13.59 -8.10
C TRP A 107 11.60 13.72 -9.54
N PHE A 108 11.05 14.71 -10.24
CA PHE A 108 11.44 14.99 -11.61
C PHE A 108 11.40 16.47 -11.91
N SER A 109 12.12 16.86 -12.96
CA SER A 109 12.01 18.17 -13.57
C SER A 109 11.83 18.04 -15.08
N ILE A 110 11.03 18.92 -15.65
CA ILE A 110 10.80 18.97 -17.10
C ILE A 110 11.83 19.96 -17.66
N LEU A 111 12.72 19.47 -18.51
CA LEU A 111 13.72 20.29 -19.19
C LEU A 111 13.09 21.12 -20.32
N PRO A 112 13.74 22.19 -20.81
CA PRO A 112 13.19 23.04 -21.88
C PRO A 112 12.91 22.32 -23.20
N ASP A 113 13.50 21.14 -23.41
CA ASP A 113 13.26 20.28 -24.58
C ASP A 113 12.13 19.25 -24.33
N PHE A 114 11.37 19.40 -23.24
CA PHE A 114 10.33 18.49 -22.76
C PHE A 114 10.84 17.09 -22.35
N SER A 115 12.15 16.90 -22.25
CA SER A 115 12.68 15.68 -21.64
C SER A 115 12.52 15.72 -20.12
N LEU A 116 12.45 14.54 -19.51
CA LEU A 116 12.31 14.38 -18.07
C LEU A 116 13.68 14.09 -17.47
N ASP A 117 14.12 14.96 -16.56
CA ASP A 117 15.24 14.67 -15.67
C ASP A 117 14.70 14.01 -14.40
N LEU A 118 14.86 12.70 -14.33
CA LEU A 118 14.42 11.87 -13.21
C LEU A 118 15.50 11.88 -12.14
N GLN A 119 15.20 12.52 -11.01
CA GLN A 119 16.06 12.46 -9.84
C GLN A 119 15.85 11.11 -9.18
N GLY A 120 16.94 10.50 -8.70
CA GLY A 120 16.95 9.11 -8.24
C GLY A 120 15.83 8.79 -7.25
N GLU A 121 15.37 7.53 -7.27
CA GLU A 121 14.53 6.99 -6.20
C GLU A 121 15.21 7.31 -4.88
N SER A 122 14.57 8.10 -4.03
CA SER A 122 14.84 7.92 -2.62
C SER A 122 14.13 6.61 -2.29
N PRO A 123 14.85 5.54 -1.87
CA PRO A 123 14.20 4.61 -0.97
C PRO A 123 13.61 5.48 0.14
N LEU A 124 12.49 5.08 0.73
CA LEU A 124 12.10 5.61 2.03
C LEU A 124 13.15 5.17 3.05
N LYS A 125 14.39 5.67 2.93
CA LYS A 125 15.28 5.85 4.05
C LYS A 125 14.72 7.09 4.71
N SER A 126 13.82 6.84 5.66
CA SER A 126 13.56 7.67 6.82
C SER A 126 14.29 9.01 6.72
N GLN A 127 13.61 10.06 6.24
CA GLN A 127 14.18 11.41 6.36
C GLN A 127 14.51 11.61 7.84
N PRO A 128 15.78 11.76 8.24
CA PRO A 128 16.06 12.48 9.46
C PRO A 128 15.75 13.92 9.08
N HIS A 129 14.63 14.45 9.56
CA HIS A 129 14.37 15.88 9.55
C HIS A 129 15.64 16.60 10.01
N SER A 130 16.40 17.14 9.05
CA SER A 130 17.54 18.01 9.34
C SER A 130 16.98 19.40 9.48
N ASP A 131 16.25 19.61 10.59
CA ASP A 131 15.87 20.94 11.01
C ASP A 131 17.08 21.58 11.72
N PRO A 132 17.56 22.76 11.29
CA PRO A 132 18.59 23.49 12.01
C PRO A 132 18.03 23.97 13.35
N HIS A 133 18.35 23.23 14.42
CA HIS A 133 18.08 23.58 15.82
C HIS A 133 16.60 23.68 16.24
N ILE A 134 15.90 22.55 16.32
CA ILE A 134 14.82 22.38 17.30
C ILE A 134 15.39 21.64 18.52
N PRO A 135 15.39 22.23 19.74
CA PRO A 135 15.70 21.47 20.94
C PRO A 135 14.72 20.31 21.02
N ARG A 136 15.22 19.07 21.15
CA ARG A 136 14.41 17.84 21.31
C ARG A 136 13.27 18.10 22.30
N MET A 137 12.11 18.48 21.80
CA MET A 137 10.90 18.59 22.59
C MET A 137 10.37 17.16 22.69
N ASP A 138 10.20 16.70 23.92
CA ASP A 138 9.59 15.43 24.21
C ASP A 138 8.18 15.45 23.56
N PRO A 139 7.86 14.53 22.61
CA PRO A 139 6.60 14.56 21.88
C PRO A 139 5.37 14.41 22.80
N THR A 140 5.58 14.05 24.06
CA THR A 140 4.52 13.95 25.07
C THR A 140 4.15 15.29 25.72
N THR A 141 4.86 16.41 25.44
CA THR A 141 4.63 17.71 26.12
C THR A 141 3.37 18.45 25.72
N HIS A 142 2.74 18.10 24.58
CA HIS A 142 1.53 18.76 24.07
C HIS A 142 0.26 17.91 24.19
N LEU A 143 0.31 16.81 24.93
CA LEU A 143 -0.86 15.98 25.15
C LEU A 143 -1.76 16.61 26.21
N THR A 144 -3.05 16.64 25.92
CA THR A 144 -4.11 17.02 26.88
C THR A 144 -4.30 16.01 28.01
N PHE A 145 -3.57 14.89 27.96
CA PHE A 145 -3.57 13.82 28.95
C PHE A 145 -2.14 13.37 29.26
N ASN A 146 -1.92 12.92 30.49
CA ASN A 146 -0.61 12.50 30.95
C ASN A 146 -0.31 11.05 30.54
N LEU A 147 0.73 10.83 29.74
CA LEU A 147 1.23 9.50 29.38
C LEU A 147 2.26 8.94 30.36
N GLN A 148 2.77 9.76 31.28
CA GLN A 148 3.75 9.34 32.27
C GLN A 148 3.03 8.88 33.53
N LEU A 149 3.22 7.62 33.90
CA LEU A 149 2.77 7.10 35.18
C LEU A 149 3.52 7.81 36.32
N SER A 150 2.77 8.30 37.30
CA SER A 150 3.35 8.71 38.58
C SER A 150 4.01 7.51 39.27
N LYS A 151 4.93 7.78 40.21
CA LYS A 151 5.59 6.73 41.00
C LYS A 151 4.58 5.77 41.66
N LYS A 152 3.46 6.31 42.13
CA LYS A 152 2.37 5.54 42.75
C LYS A 152 1.64 4.65 41.76
N GLU A 153 1.34 5.14 40.56
CA GLU A 153 0.67 4.35 39.52
C GLU A 153 1.58 3.26 38.98
N LYS A 154 2.88 3.54 38.83
CA LYS A 154 3.86 2.53 38.43
C LYS A 154 3.96 1.43 39.48
N GLU A 155 4.07 1.78 40.75
CA GLU A 155 4.09 0.80 41.86
C GLU A 155 2.78 0.00 41.91
N ALA A 156 1.63 0.64 41.74
CA ALA A 156 0.34 -0.04 41.68
C ALA A 156 0.26 -1.04 40.51
N LYS A 157 0.71 -0.63 39.31
CA LYS A 157 0.78 -1.49 38.13
C LYS A 157 1.70 -2.69 38.36
N ASP A 158 2.88 -2.45 38.92
CA ASP A 158 3.88 -3.49 39.16
C ASP A 158 3.44 -4.46 40.29
N SER A 159 2.59 -4.00 41.21
CA SER A 159 2.00 -4.84 42.27
C SER A 159 0.76 -5.62 41.84
N LEU A 160 0.20 -5.33 40.65
CA LEU A 160 -1.05 -5.94 40.20
C LEU A 160 -0.79 -7.35 39.69
N THR A 161 -1.21 -8.36 40.46
CA THR A 161 -1.20 -9.76 40.01
C THR A 161 -2.26 -9.97 38.94
N LEU A 162 -1.84 -10.33 37.72
CA LEU A 162 -2.77 -10.62 36.64
C LEU A 162 -3.52 -11.94 36.90
N PRO A 163 -4.82 -12.05 36.57
CA PRO A 163 -5.64 -13.22 36.88
C PRO A 163 -5.11 -14.56 36.34
N PHE A 164 -4.34 -14.52 35.26
CA PHE A 164 -3.79 -15.70 34.58
C PHE A 164 -2.27 -15.84 34.71
N GLN A 165 -1.63 -15.00 35.54
CA GLN A 165 -0.20 -15.13 35.80
C GLN A 165 0.03 -16.17 36.89
N PHE A 166 0.46 -17.35 36.47
CA PHE A 166 0.92 -18.39 37.38
C PHE A 166 2.30 -18.04 37.95
N SER A 167 2.56 -18.40 39.21
CA SER A 167 3.92 -18.32 39.75
C SER A 167 4.87 -19.20 38.94
N SER A 168 6.17 -18.86 38.90
CA SER A 168 7.18 -19.68 38.22
C SER A 168 7.10 -21.15 38.66
N GLU A 169 6.82 -21.41 39.94
CA GLU A 169 6.64 -22.76 40.48
C GLU A 169 5.40 -23.46 39.91
N LYS A 170 4.26 -22.76 39.80
CA LYS A 170 3.02 -23.30 39.23
C LYS A 170 3.13 -23.49 37.72
N GLN A 171 3.83 -22.59 37.01
CA GLN A 171 4.16 -22.76 35.60
C GLN A 171 5.04 -24.00 35.41
N GLN A 172 6.08 -24.17 36.22
CA GLN A 172 6.93 -25.35 36.18
C GLN A 172 6.15 -26.62 36.55
N ALA A 173 5.23 -26.60 37.51
CA ALA A 173 4.40 -27.77 37.82
C ALA A 173 3.41 -28.14 36.71
N LEU A 174 2.92 -27.17 35.93
CA LEU A 174 2.04 -27.40 34.78
C LEU A 174 2.81 -27.83 33.52
N LEU A 175 4.02 -27.31 33.32
CA LEU A 175 4.86 -27.58 32.13
C LEU A 175 5.76 -28.80 32.32
N CYS A 176 6.28 -29.03 33.52
CA CYS A 176 7.07 -30.21 33.85
C CYS A 176 6.14 -31.30 34.37
N HIS A 177 5.81 -32.25 33.50
CA HIS A 177 5.14 -33.49 33.83
C HIS A 177 5.71 -34.09 35.13
N GLY A 178 4.91 -34.09 36.20
CA GLY A 178 5.16 -34.95 37.35
C GLY A 178 5.21 -36.40 36.86
N LEU A 179 6.25 -37.11 37.28
CA LEU A 179 6.58 -38.49 36.92
C LEU A 179 5.37 -39.45 37.18
N GLY A 180 4.37 -39.51 36.30
CA GLY A 180 3.24 -40.42 36.47
C GLY A 180 1.87 -40.09 35.83
N GLN A 181 1.68 -39.02 35.06
CA GLN A 181 0.39 -38.77 34.37
C GLN A 181 0.55 -38.56 32.86
N ALA A 182 -0.44 -39.06 32.12
CA ALA A 182 -0.44 -39.35 30.69
C ALA A 182 0.02 -38.19 29.81
N THR A 183 0.90 -38.49 28.85
CA THR A 183 1.38 -37.59 27.80
C THR A 183 0.21 -37.03 26.99
N SER A 184 -0.32 -35.86 27.36
CA SER A 184 -1.34 -35.18 26.56
C SER A 184 -0.64 -34.51 25.39
N HIS A 185 -0.54 -35.24 24.28
CA HIS A 185 -0.06 -34.68 23.02
C HIS A 185 -1.16 -33.79 22.44
N ILE A 186 -0.86 -32.49 22.30
CA ILE A 186 -1.67 -31.58 21.49
C ILE A 186 -1.27 -31.85 20.04
N PHE A 187 -2.17 -32.45 19.28
CA PHE A 187 -2.00 -32.61 17.85
C PHE A 187 -2.59 -31.38 17.17
N TYR A 188 -1.72 -30.56 16.60
CA TYR A 188 -2.11 -29.48 15.73
C TYR A 188 -2.08 -29.99 14.29
N GLU A 189 -3.21 -29.93 13.59
CA GLU A 189 -3.26 -30.12 12.15
C GLU A 189 -3.31 -28.74 11.51
N PRO A 190 -2.25 -28.32 10.79
CA PRO A 190 -2.26 -27.04 10.09
C PRO A 190 -3.39 -27.02 9.07
N ASP A 191 -4.22 -25.98 9.10
CA ASP A 191 -5.23 -25.79 8.06
C ASP A 191 -4.66 -25.06 6.85
N ALA A 192 -5.46 -24.95 5.78
CA ALA A 192 -5.02 -24.34 4.53
C ALA A 192 -4.77 -22.82 4.62
N TYR A 193 -5.04 -22.22 5.79
CA TYR A 193 -4.84 -20.82 6.14
C TYR A 193 -3.87 -20.67 7.33
N ASP A 194 -3.16 -21.73 7.71
CA ASP A 194 -1.93 -21.66 8.51
C ASP A 194 -0.72 -21.42 7.60
N ASP A 195 -0.85 -20.47 6.69
CA ASP A 195 0.30 -19.80 6.13
C ASP A 195 0.99 -19.05 7.25
N LEU A 196 2.00 -19.68 7.85
CA LEU A 196 3.05 -18.98 8.57
C LEU A 196 3.66 -18.00 7.58
N ASP A 197 3.13 -16.78 7.59
CA ASP A 197 3.74 -15.64 6.94
C ASP A 197 5.18 -15.57 7.42
N GLN A 198 6.13 -15.64 6.47
CA GLN A 198 7.55 -15.51 6.79
C GLN A 198 7.94 -14.09 7.19
N GLU A 199 6.96 -13.20 7.29
CA GLU A 199 7.13 -11.80 7.64
C GLU A 199 7.13 -11.72 9.17
N ASP A 200 8.33 -11.71 9.75
CA ASP A 200 8.51 -11.50 11.18
C ASP A 200 7.93 -10.12 11.51
N PRO A 201 6.89 -10.02 12.36
CA PRO A 201 6.24 -8.74 12.66
C PRO A 201 7.13 -7.75 13.42
N ASP A 202 8.40 -8.10 13.65
CA ASP A 202 9.43 -7.22 14.20
C ASP A 202 10.52 -6.80 13.18
N ASP A 203 10.49 -7.30 11.93
CA ASP A 203 11.46 -6.92 10.88
C ASP A 203 11.32 -5.45 10.42
N ASP A 204 10.18 -4.81 10.69
CA ASP A 204 9.94 -3.37 10.45
C ASP A 204 10.18 -2.49 11.70
N LEU A 205 10.60 -3.08 12.84
CA LEU A 205 10.87 -2.36 14.07
C LEU A 205 12.32 -1.87 14.13
N ASP A 206 12.54 -0.62 13.69
CA ASP A 206 13.78 0.11 13.94
C ASP A 206 13.89 0.55 15.43
N ILE A 207 14.44 -0.30 16.31
CA ILE A 207 14.74 0.02 17.74
C ILE A 207 16.20 0.47 17.93
#